data_AF-A0A941FER3-F1
#
_entry.id   AF-A0A941FER3-F1
#
_cell.length_a   1.000
_cell.length_b   1.000
_cell.length_c   1.000
_cell.angle_alpha   90.00
_cell.angle_beta   90.00
_cell.angle_gamma   90.00
#
_symmetry.space_group_name_H-M   'P 1'
#
loop_
_entity.id
_entity.type
_entity.pdbx_description
1 polymer ?
#
loop_
_entity_poly.entity_id
_entity_poly.type
_entity_poly.pdbx_seq_one_letter_code
_entity_poly.pdbx_strand_id
1 'polypeptide(L)'
;MQILELPEGSSDDRPPFVLVVDQVDGDAAEAIANAGLTTAELIGARAVLLFEDTIDIPANDTTAYLQQVAEETGATIGKITSAFSAQQLADERTEIARDMDRLASHKAALLDALGIDRTRDWDDIRNAAAGLRKDRDTQAEALERVRQESARIRATTRTWEPVADLIDAALNGKQTEADA
;
A
#
# COMPACT_ATOMS: atom_id res chain seq x y z
N MET A 1 22.91 3.87 -58.04
CA MET A 1 22.73 5.30 -58.37
C MET A 1 22.71 6.10 -57.07
N GLN A 2 23.68 6.98 -56.84
CA GLN A 2 23.83 7.72 -55.59
C GLN A 2 24.32 9.16 -55.84
N ILE A 3 23.87 10.10 -54.99
CA ILE A 3 24.13 11.55 -55.11
C ILE A 3 25.06 11.99 -53.96
N LEU A 4 26.18 12.65 -54.28
CA LEU A 4 27.14 13.16 -53.30
C LEU A 4 27.06 14.70 -53.22
N GLU A 5 26.60 15.24 -52.10
CA GLU A 5 26.53 16.69 -51.84
C GLU A 5 27.90 17.27 -51.48
N LEU A 6 28.31 18.37 -52.13
CA LEU A 6 29.55 19.09 -51.87
C LEU A 6 29.26 20.36 -51.06
N PRO A 7 30.20 20.81 -50.20
CA PRO A 7 30.01 22.01 -49.40
C PRO A 7 29.85 23.26 -50.27
N GLU A 8 28.75 23.99 -50.07
CA GLU A 8 28.44 25.23 -50.78
C GLU A 8 29.40 26.34 -50.36
N GLY A 9 30.20 26.85 -51.30
CA GLY A 9 30.92 28.11 -51.14
C GLY A 9 29.97 29.27 -51.38
N SER A 10 30.09 30.35 -50.61
CA SER A 10 29.22 31.55 -50.64
C SER A 10 29.16 32.33 -51.96
N SER A 11 29.74 31.81 -53.03
CA SER A 11 29.68 32.35 -54.40
C SER A 11 29.84 31.25 -55.46
N ASP A 12 29.42 30.01 -55.17
CA ASP A 12 29.53 28.89 -56.10
C ASP A 12 28.21 28.66 -56.86
N ASP A 13 28.10 29.17 -58.09
CA ASP A 13 26.96 28.94 -58.99
C ASP A 13 26.98 27.53 -59.64
N ARG A 14 27.93 26.66 -59.25
CA ARG A 14 28.03 25.28 -59.79
C ARG A 14 27.04 24.35 -59.06
N PRO A 15 26.59 23.27 -59.72
CA PRO A 15 25.63 22.37 -59.09
C PRO A 15 26.21 21.70 -57.83
N PRO A 16 25.39 21.47 -56.78
CA PRO A 16 25.90 21.11 -55.45
C PRO A 16 26.24 19.63 -55.30
N PHE A 17 26.04 18.80 -56.33
CA PHE A 17 26.26 17.36 -56.20
C PHE A 17 26.93 16.70 -57.40
N VAL A 18 27.60 15.57 -57.16
CA VAL A 18 28.13 14.65 -58.19
C VAL A 18 27.28 13.38 -58.19
N LEU A 19 26.90 12.91 -59.37
CA LEU A 19 26.22 11.63 -59.54
C LEU A 19 27.27 10.53 -59.70
N VAL A 20 27.17 9.48 -58.89
CA VAL A 20 28.00 8.29 -59.01
C VAL A 20 27.15 7.10 -59.40
N VAL A 21 27.55 6.43 -60.48
CA VAL A 21 26.94 5.19 -60.94
C VAL A 21 28.05 4.13 -61.02
N ASP A 22 27.96 3.15 -60.14
CA ASP A 22 28.81 1.97 -60.11
C ASP A 22 28.11 0.81 -60.84
N GLN A 23 28.88 -0.24 -61.16
CA GLN A 23 28.42 -1.43 -61.89
C GLN A 23 27.77 -1.12 -63.25
N VAL A 24 28.35 -0.18 -63.99
CA VAL A 24 27.86 0.18 -65.32
C VAL A 24 28.49 -0.73 -66.36
N ASP A 25 27.65 -1.43 -67.13
CA ASP A 25 28.11 -2.23 -68.28
C ASP A 25 28.86 -1.35 -69.29
N GLY A 26 29.96 -1.85 -69.86
CA GLY A 26 30.83 -1.08 -70.76
C GLY A 26 30.10 -0.40 -71.93
N ASP A 27 29.11 -1.08 -72.52
CA ASP A 27 28.27 -0.53 -73.59
C ASP A 27 27.42 0.66 -73.12
N ALA A 28 26.92 0.62 -71.88
CA ALA A 28 26.16 1.70 -71.28
C ALA A 28 27.07 2.87 -70.86
N ALA A 29 28.27 2.58 -70.34
CA ALA A 29 29.26 3.59 -70.00
C ALA A 29 29.72 4.35 -71.25
N GLU A 30 29.96 3.65 -72.35
CA GLU A 30 30.34 4.23 -73.63
C GLU A 30 29.19 5.04 -74.26
N ALA A 31 27.94 4.57 -74.15
CA ALA A 31 26.78 5.33 -74.61
C ALA A 31 26.61 6.66 -73.84
N ILE A 32 26.82 6.65 -72.52
CA ILE A 32 26.72 7.85 -71.68
C ILE A 32 27.91 8.79 -71.92
N ALA A 33 29.11 8.27 -72.12
CA ALA A 33 30.30 9.06 -72.46
C ALA A 33 30.18 9.73 -73.84
N ASN A 34 29.64 9.01 -74.83
CA ASN A 34 29.43 9.52 -76.19
C ASN A 34 28.24 10.47 -76.31
N ALA A 35 27.34 10.52 -75.31
CA ALA A 35 26.23 11.48 -75.24
C ALA A 35 26.68 12.94 -74.98
N GLY A 36 27.98 13.17 -74.75
CA GLY A 36 28.56 14.51 -74.51
C GLY A 36 28.17 15.12 -73.16
N LEU A 37 28.50 16.40 -72.96
CA LEU A 37 28.26 17.21 -71.74
C LEU A 37 26.82 17.25 -71.21
N THR A 38 25.87 16.59 -71.89
CA THR A 38 24.43 16.71 -71.66
C THR A 38 23.95 16.00 -70.40
N THR A 39 24.49 14.83 -70.02
CA THR A 39 23.91 14.03 -68.92
C THR A 39 24.05 14.70 -67.55
N ALA A 40 25.20 15.31 -67.27
CA ALA A 40 25.41 16.04 -66.02
C ALA A 40 24.53 17.31 -65.95
N GLU A 41 24.49 18.07 -67.05
CA GLU A 41 23.68 19.29 -67.16
C GLU A 41 22.17 19.00 -67.07
N LEU A 42 21.69 17.92 -67.70
CA LEU A 42 20.29 17.50 -67.68
C LEU A 42 19.81 17.11 -66.28
N ILE A 43 20.69 16.53 -65.46
CA ILE A 43 20.38 16.10 -64.09
C ILE A 43 20.63 17.24 -63.09
N GLY A 44 21.31 18.32 -63.51
CA GLY A 44 21.77 19.35 -62.59
C GLY A 44 22.88 18.86 -61.67
N ALA A 45 23.68 17.90 -62.13
CA ALA A 45 24.85 17.40 -61.44
C ALA A 45 26.11 18.14 -61.92
N ARG A 46 27.09 18.29 -61.04
CA ARG A 46 28.40 18.87 -61.35
C ARG A 46 29.24 17.95 -62.23
N ALA A 47 29.09 16.64 -62.02
CA ALA A 47 29.73 15.60 -62.81
C ALA A 47 28.92 14.30 -62.66
N VAL A 48 29.10 13.40 -63.63
CA VAL A 48 28.65 12.01 -63.55
C VAL A 48 29.91 11.13 -63.60
N LEU A 49 30.10 10.32 -62.57
CA LEU A 49 31.20 9.35 -62.48
C LEU A 49 30.63 7.95 -62.72
N LEU A 50 31.19 7.25 -63.70
CA LEU A 50 30.78 5.91 -64.11
C LEU A 50 31.91 4.94 -63.76
N PHE A 51 31.57 3.86 -63.06
CA PHE A 51 32.52 2.82 -62.69
C PHE A 51 31.98 1.46 -63.16
N GLU A 52 32.84 0.67 -63.80
CA GLU A 52 32.51 -0.70 -64.22
C GLU A 52 32.39 -1.64 -63.01
N ASP A 53 33.17 -1.37 -61.96
CA ASP A 53 33.17 -2.12 -60.72
C ASP A 53 32.45 -1.36 -59.59
N THR A 54 31.99 -2.11 -58.58
CA THR A 54 31.50 -1.53 -57.32
C THR A 54 32.62 -0.72 -56.68
N ILE A 55 32.37 0.56 -56.41
CA ILE A 55 33.28 1.38 -55.64
C ILE A 55 32.76 1.56 -54.22
N ASP A 56 33.65 1.45 -53.24
CA ASP A 56 33.31 1.70 -51.85
C ASP A 56 33.22 3.21 -51.60
N ILE A 57 32.02 3.68 -51.24
CA ILE A 57 31.75 5.07 -50.91
C ILE A 57 31.61 5.16 -49.38
N PRO A 58 32.56 5.79 -48.67
CA PRO A 58 32.54 5.86 -47.20
C PRO A 58 31.26 6.44 -46.59
N ALA A 59 30.53 7.27 -47.34
CA ALA A 59 29.26 7.85 -46.93
C ALA A 59 28.08 6.84 -46.93
N ASN A 60 28.25 5.64 -47.49
CA ASN A 60 27.22 4.61 -47.59
C ASN A 60 27.23 3.65 -46.38
N ASP A 61 28.26 3.71 -45.53
CA ASP A 61 28.33 2.94 -44.29
C ASP A 61 27.41 3.56 -43.22
N THR A 62 26.14 3.17 -43.25
CA THR A 62 25.10 3.60 -42.29
C THR A 62 24.99 2.69 -41.08
N THR A 63 25.88 1.71 -40.93
CA THR A 63 25.81 0.70 -39.85
C THR A 63 25.84 1.35 -38.47
N ALA A 64 26.67 2.38 -38.30
CA ALA A 64 26.74 3.16 -37.06
C ALA A 64 25.42 3.87 -36.71
N TYR A 65 24.74 4.44 -37.71
CA TYR A 65 23.44 5.10 -37.51
C TYR A 65 22.34 4.10 -37.13
N LEU A 66 22.30 2.95 -37.80
CA LEU A 66 21.33 1.89 -37.50
C LEU A 66 21.53 1.30 -36.10
N GLN A 67 22.78 1.16 -35.66
CA GLN A 67 23.11 0.66 -34.34
C GLN A 67 22.67 1.64 -33.23
N GLN A 68 22.90 2.94 -33.42
CA GLN A 68 22.44 3.97 -32.47
C GLN A 68 20.91 3.99 -32.37
N VAL A 69 20.20 3.93 -33.51
CA VAL A 69 18.73 3.89 -33.52
C VAL A 69 18.21 2.63 -32.84
N ALA A 70 18.84 1.47 -33.05
CA ALA A 70 18.45 0.22 -32.40
C ALA A 70 18.64 0.29 -30.87
N GLU A 71 19.75 0.87 -30.40
CA GLU A 71 20.03 1.06 -28.97
C GLU A 71 19.04 2.03 -28.31
N GLU A 72 18.78 3.18 -28.94
CA GLU A 72 17.81 4.18 -28.45
C GLU A 72 16.38 3.62 -28.43
N THR A 73 16.00 2.87 -29.46
CA THR A 73 14.68 2.24 -29.56
C THR A 73 14.53 1.14 -28.52
N GLY A 74 15.54 0.28 -28.34
CA GLY A 74 15.56 -0.77 -27.32
C GLY A 74 15.48 -0.22 -25.90
N ALA A 75 16.23 0.84 -25.60
CA ALA A 75 16.19 1.52 -24.32
C ALA A 75 14.80 2.14 -24.04
N THR A 76 14.16 2.70 -25.05
CA THR A 76 12.81 3.28 -24.94
C THR A 76 11.75 2.20 -24.71
N ILE A 77 11.78 1.11 -25.46
CA ILE A 77 10.88 -0.04 -25.27
C ILE A 77 11.06 -0.64 -23.87
N GLY A 78 12.30 -0.78 -23.40
CA GLY A 78 12.61 -1.26 -22.05
C GLY A 78 12.00 -0.38 -20.94
N LYS A 79 12.09 0.95 -21.07
CA LYS A 79 11.47 1.91 -20.14
C LYS A 79 9.94 1.84 -20.15
N ILE A 80 9.34 1.72 -21.33
CA ILE A 80 7.87 1.61 -21.46
C ILE A 80 7.38 0.31 -20.80
N THR A 81 8.08 -0.80 -21.04
CA THR A 81 7.72 -2.11 -20.48
C THR A 81 7.83 -2.10 -18.96
N SER A 82 8.91 -1.55 -18.41
CA SER A 82 9.08 -1.47 -16.95
C SER A 82 8.09 -0.52 -16.28
N ALA A 83 7.75 0.60 -16.93
CA ALA A 83 6.71 1.51 -16.46
C ALA A 83 5.34 0.85 -16.45
N PHE A 84 4.98 0.11 -17.50
CA PHE A 84 3.72 -0.63 -17.56
C PHE A 84 3.63 -1.70 -16.46
N SER A 85 4.67 -2.49 -16.25
CA SER A 85 4.72 -3.48 -15.17
C SER A 85 4.64 -2.83 -13.78
N ALA A 86 5.29 -1.68 -13.59
CA ALA A 86 5.22 -0.94 -12.33
C ALA A 86 3.81 -0.39 -12.07
N GLN A 87 3.13 0.11 -13.12
CA GLN A 87 1.75 0.56 -13.06
C GLN A 87 0.82 -0.59 -12.65
N GLN A 88 0.94 -1.75 -13.31
CA GLN A 88 0.12 -2.93 -13.00
C GLN A 88 0.29 -3.39 -11.55
N LEU A 89 1.53 -3.44 -11.04
CA LEU A 89 1.80 -3.79 -9.64
C LEU A 89 1.22 -2.75 -8.65
N ALA A 90 1.18 -1.47 -9.02
CA ALA A 90 0.58 -0.43 -8.19
C ALA A 90 -0.95 -0.57 -8.12
N ASP A 91 -1.58 -0.89 -9.25
CA ASP A 91 -3.02 -1.14 -9.32
C ASP A 91 -3.41 -2.39 -8.51
N GLU A 92 -2.66 -3.50 -8.67
CA GLU A 92 -2.87 -4.72 -7.86
C GLU A 92 -2.70 -4.45 -6.36
N ARG A 93 -1.68 -3.67 -5.97
CA ARG A 93 -1.47 -3.29 -4.56
C ARG A 93 -2.62 -2.46 -4.00
N THR A 94 -3.19 -1.54 -4.79
CA THR A 94 -4.32 -0.75 -4.35
C THR A 94 -5.60 -1.57 -4.28
N GLU A 95 -5.79 -2.55 -5.16
CA GLU A 95 -6.91 -3.50 -5.07
C GLU A 95 -6.82 -4.37 -3.81
N ILE A 96 -5.65 -4.97 -3.55
CA ILE A 96 -5.42 -5.77 -2.33
C ILE A 96 -5.68 -4.95 -1.06
N ALA A 97 -5.24 -3.68 -1.02
CA ALA A 97 -5.48 -2.81 0.12
C ALA A 97 -6.99 -2.57 0.35
N ARG A 98 -7.76 -2.32 -0.72
CA ARG A 98 -9.21 -2.15 -0.63
C ARG A 98 -9.90 -3.42 -0.14
N ASP A 99 -9.45 -4.59 -0.60
CA ASP A 99 -10.00 -5.86 -0.16
C ASP A 99 -9.67 -6.16 1.31
N MET A 100 -8.46 -5.81 1.76
CA MET A 100 -8.11 -5.86 3.18
C MET A 100 -9.03 -4.98 4.03
N ASP A 101 -9.31 -3.74 3.61
CA ASP A 101 -10.21 -2.84 4.32
C ASP A 101 -11.64 -3.39 4.37
N ARG A 102 -12.13 -3.99 3.27
CA ARG A 102 -13.43 -4.67 3.23
C ARG A 102 -13.48 -5.85 4.19
N LEU A 103 -12.45 -6.69 4.20
CA LEU A 103 -12.35 -7.85 5.10
C LEU A 103 -12.29 -7.43 6.57
N ALA A 104 -11.52 -6.38 6.88
CA ALA A 104 -11.45 -5.83 8.23
C ALA A 104 -12.82 -5.30 8.70
N SER A 105 -13.52 -4.58 7.82
CA SER A 105 -14.87 -4.07 8.08
C SER A 105 -15.88 -5.20 8.29
N HIS A 106 -15.84 -6.23 7.43
CA HIS A 106 -16.72 -7.39 7.55
C HIS A 106 -16.47 -8.18 8.83
N LYS A 107 -15.19 -8.37 9.20
CA LYS A 107 -14.82 -9.00 10.47
C LYS A 107 -15.35 -8.21 11.67
N ALA A 108 -15.22 -6.88 11.64
CA ALA A 108 -15.77 -6.04 12.71
C ALA A 108 -17.29 -6.18 12.83
N ALA A 109 -18.00 -6.17 11.69
CA ALA A 109 -19.45 -6.38 11.67
C ALA A 109 -19.86 -7.78 12.19
N LEU A 110 -19.11 -8.83 11.85
CA LEU A 110 -19.36 -10.18 12.38
C LEU A 110 -19.13 -10.27 13.89
N LEU A 111 -18.07 -9.63 14.40
CA LEU A 111 -17.79 -9.59 15.84
C LEU A 111 -18.90 -8.85 16.59
N ASP A 112 -19.38 -7.73 16.05
CA ASP A 112 -20.51 -6.97 16.60
C ASP A 112 -21.81 -7.80 16.59
N ALA A 113 -22.15 -8.41 15.45
CA ALA A 113 -23.35 -9.23 15.30
C ALA A 113 -23.36 -10.47 16.19
N LEU A 114 -22.18 -11.08 16.41
CA LEU A 114 -22.03 -12.22 17.32
C LEU A 114 -21.90 -11.77 18.79
N GLY A 115 -21.81 -10.46 19.07
CA GLY A 115 -21.56 -9.92 20.40
C GLY A 115 -20.21 -10.34 20.97
N ILE A 116 -19.25 -10.77 20.14
CA ILE A 116 -17.92 -11.22 20.56
C ILE A 116 -16.98 -10.02 20.53
N ASP A 117 -17.27 -9.03 21.37
CA ASP A 117 -16.28 -8.01 21.69
C ASP A 117 -15.58 -8.42 22.98
N ARG A 118 -14.46 -9.15 22.82
CA ARG A 118 -13.66 -9.65 23.95
C ARG A 118 -13.25 -8.55 24.93
N THR A 119 -13.17 -7.29 24.50
CA THR A 119 -12.87 -6.18 25.41
C THR A 119 -14.10 -5.75 26.20
N ARG A 120 -15.26 -5.64 25.54
CA ARG A 120 -16.54 -5.31 26.19
C ARG A 120 -17.01 -6.39 27.16
N ASP A 121 -16.95 -7.65 26.75
CA ASP A 121 -17.34 -8.78 27.60
C ASP A 121 -16.49 -8.85 28.88
N TRP A 122 -15.21 -8.52 28.77
CA TRP A 122 -14.29 -8.55 29.89
C TRP A 122 -14.54 -7.40 30.87
N ASP A 123 -14.90 -6.22 30.37
CA ASP A 123 -15.31 -5.08 31.21
C ASP A 123 -16.62 -5.37 31.95
N ASP A 124 -17.58 -6.01 31.30
CA ASP A 124 -18.84 -6.42 31.93
C ASP A 124 -18.60 -7.44 33.06
N ILE A 125 -17.75 -8.45 32.81
CA ILE A 125 -17.33 -9.42 33.84
C ILE A 125 -16.63 -8.71 35.01
N ARG A 126 -15.73 -7.77 34.72
CA ARG A 126 -14.99 -7.03 35.74
C ARG A 126 -15.91 -6.16 36.59
N ASN A 127 -16.87 -5.47 35.97
CA ASN A 127 -17.85 -4.64 36.65
C ASN A 127 -18.79 -5.49 37.53
N ALA A 128 -19.26 -6.63 37.01
CA ALA A 128 -20.05 -7.58 37.77
C ALA A 128 -19.26 -8.11 38.99
N ALA A 129 -17.99 -8.47 38.81
CA ALA A 129 -17.13 -8.92 39.90
C ALA A 129 -16.89 -7.82 40.95
N ALA A 130 -16.76 -6.56 40.53
CA ALA A 130 -16.64 -5.43 41.44
C ALA A 130 -17.94 -5.20 42.24
N GLY A 131 -19.11 -5.30 41.59
CA GLY A 131 -20.42 -5.24 42.23
C GLY A 131 -20.59 -6.33 43.30
N LEU A 132 -20.30 -7.59 42.95
CA LEU A 132 -20.38 -8.71 43.89
C LEU A 132 -19.48 -8.54 45.13
N ARG A 133 -18.28 -7.96 44.96
CA ARG A 133 -17.40 -7.65 46.10
C ARG A 133 -18.02 -6.60 47.02
N LYS A 134 -18.58 -5.53 46.44
CA LYS A 134 -19.24 -4.47 47.20
C LYS A 134 -20.45 -4.98 47.96
N ASP A 135 -21.25 -5.84 47.34
CA ASP A 135 -22.42 -6.45 47.98
C ASP A 135 -22.01 -7.36 49.14
N ARG A 136 -20.98 -8.19 48.94
CA ARG A 136 -20.41 -9.03 50.00
C ARG A 136 -19.92 -8.20 51.18
N ASP A 137 -19.21 -7.11 50.93
CA ASP A 137 -18.67 -6.26 51.99
C ASP A 137 -19.82 -5.58 52.77
N THR A 138 -20.86 -5.12 52.07
CA THR A 138 -22.08 -4.56 52.69
C THR A 138 -22.80 -5.61 53.55
N GLN A 139 -22.90 -6.86 53.09
CA GLN A 139 -23.48 -7.96 53.87
C GLN A 139 -22.63 -8.28 55.11
N ALA A 140 -21.30 -8.26 54.99
CA ALA A 140 -20.39 -8.50 56.10
C ALA A 140 -20.55 -7.43 57.19
N GLU A 141 -20.65 -6.15 56.81
CA GLU A 141 -20.93 -5.06 57.75
C GLU A 141 -22.29 -5.22 58.43
N ALA A 142 -23.34 -5.58 57.69
CA ALA A 142 -24.67 -5.80 58.25
C ALA A 142 -24.67 -6.95 59.27
N LEU A 143 -23.99 -8.06 58.96
CA LEU A 143 -23.81 -9.17 59.89
C LEU A 143 -23.05 -8.74 61.15
N GLU A 144 -22.03 -7.92 61.00
CA GLU A 144 -21.25 -7.43 62.14
C GLU A 144 -22.09 -6.52 63.05
N ARG A 145 -22.94 -5.66 62.49
CA ARG A 145 -23.90 -4.87 63.28
C ARG A 145 -24.88 -5.77 64.05
N VAL A 146 -25.40 -6.81 63.41
CA VAL A 146 -26.30 -7.78 64.07
C VAL A 146 -25.58 -8.50 65.20
N ARG A 147 -24.31 -8.89 65.01
CA ARG A 147 -23.50 -9.52 66.07
C ARG A 147 -23.26 -8.57 67.24
N GLN A 148 -22.90 -7.33 66.97
CA GLN A 148 -22.69 -6.30 68.00
C GLN A 148 -23.97 -6.03 68.79
N GLU A 149 -25.11 -5.88 68.10
CA GLU A 149 -26.39 -5.66 68.77
C GLU A 149 -26.83 -6.89 69.59
N SER A 150 -26.62 -8.10 69.06
CA SER A 150 -26.86 -9.34 69.81
C SER A 150 -26.00 -9.43 71.06
N ALA A 151 -24.73 -9.01 70.98
CA ALA A 151 -23.82 -8.96 72.12
C ALA A 151 -24.27 -7.90 73.15
N ARG A 152 -24.70 -6.72 72.69
CA ARG A 152 -25.25 -5.65 73.54
C ARG A 152 -26.51 -6.09 74.28
N ILE A 153 -27.44 -6.75 73.58
CA ILE A 153 -28.66 -7.30 74.19
C ILE A 153 -28.26 -8.33 75.25
N ARG A 154 -27.41 -9.32 74.93
CA ARG A 154 -26.96 -10.32 75.92
C ARG A 154 -26.28 -9.70 77.13
N ALA A 155 -25.40 -8.71 76.93
CA ALA A 155 -24.72 -8.02 78.02
C ALA A 155 -25.74 -7.30 78.93
N THR A 156 -26.74 -6.66 78.33
CA THR A 156 -27.83 -6.02 79.06
C THR A 156 -28.69 -7.07 79.76
N THR A 157 -29.22 -8.09 79.09
CA THR A 157 -30.09 -9.11 79.70
C THR A 157 -29.39 -9.91 80.81
N ARG A 158 -28.07 -10.13 80.74
CA ARG A 158 -27.31 -10.74 81.84
C ARG A 158 -27.26 -9.86 83.09
N THR A 159 -27.37 -8.54 82.97
CA THR A 159 -27.54 -7.64 84.13
C THR A 159 -28.97 -7.63 84.68
N TRP A 160 -29.92 -8.35 84.06
CA TRP A 160 -31.27 -8.55 84.58
C TRP A 160 -31.44 -9.83 85.39
N GLU A 161 -30.46 -10.76 85.42
CA GLU A 161 -30.48 -11.93 86.32
C GLU A 161 -30.69 -11.51 87.80
N PRO A 162 -29.91 -10.55 88.35
CA PRO A 162 -30.11 -10.10 89.73
C PRO A 162 -31.44 -9.36 89.93
N VAL A 163 -31.98 -8.72 88.90
CA VAL A 163 -33.26 -8.00 88.95
C VAL A 163 -34.44 -8.98 88.91
N ALA A 164 -34.32 -10.06 88.12
CA ALA A 164 -35.26 -11.17 88.10
C ALA A 164 -35.30 -11.88 89.46
N ASP A 165 -34.14 -12.17 90.06
CA ASP A 165 -34.04 -12.73 91.40
C ASP A 165 -34.66 -11.82 92.47
N LEU A 166 -34.50 -10.49 92.35
CA LEU A 166 -35.10 -9.50 93.25
C LEU A 166 -36.62 -9.38 93.09
N ILE A 167 -37.12 -9.51 91.86
CA ILE A 167 -38.56 -9.52 91.58
C ILE A 167 -39.19 -10.82 92.10
N ASP A 168 -38.57 -11.98 91.90
CA ASP A 168 -39.04 -13.26 92.44
C ASP A 168 -38.99 -13.28 93.97
N ALA A 169 -37.94 -12.72 94.58
CA ALA A 169 -37.87 -12.54 96.04
C ALA A 169 -38.94 -11.59 96.57
N ALA A 170 -39.24 -10.49 95.86
CA ALA A 170 -40.28 -9.53 96.26
C ALA A 170 -41.71 -10.06 96.06
N LEU A 171 -41.92 -10.93 95.07
CA LEU A 171 -43.20 -11.59 94.82
C LEU A 171 -43.45 -12.72 95.83
N ASN A 172 -42.43 -13.53 96.14
CA ASN A 172 -42.56 -14.64 97.08
C ASN A 172 -42.50 -14.21 98.57
N GLY A 173 -41.82 -13.10 98.89
CA GLY A 173 -41.74 -12.58 100.26
C GLY A 173 -43.05 -11.96 100.79
N LYS A 174 -43.98 -11.58 99.90
CA LYS A 174 -45.31 -11.07 100.28
C LYS A 174 -46.33 -12.18 100.58
N GLN A 175 -46.05 -13.42 100.18
CA GLN A 175 -46.95 -14.56 100.47
C GLN A 175 -46.83 -15.05 101.92
N THR A 176 -45.70 -14.82 102.59
CA THR A 176 -45.49 -15.30 103.97
C THR A 176 -46.03 -14.38 105.08
N GLU A 177 -46.35 -13.11 104.79
CA GLU A 177 -46.98 -12.20 105.77
C GLU A 177 -48.52 -12.17 105.69
N ALA A 178 -49.12 -12.78 104.66
CA ALA A 178 -50.58 -12.86 104.53
C ALA A 178 -51.19 -14.11 105.22
N ASP A 179 -50.35 -15.07 105.63
CA ASP A 179 -50.77 -16.36 106.23
C ASP A 179 -50.35 -16.51 107.72
N ALA A 180 -49.99 -15.40 108.40
CA ALA A 180 -49.76 -15.35 109.85
C ALA A 180 -50.86 -14.55 110.57
#